data_AF-A0A7S2G488-F1
#
_entry.id   AF-A0A7S2G488-F1
#
_cell.length_a   1.000
_cell.length_b   1.000
_cell.length_c   1.000
_cell.angle_alpha   90.00
_cell.angle_beta   90.00
_cell.angle_gamma   90.00
#
_symmetry.space_group_name_H-M   'P 1'
#
loop_
_entity.id
_entity.type
_entity.pdbx_description
1 polymer ?
#
loop_
_entity_poly.entity_id
_entity_poly.type
_entity_poly.pdbx_seq_one_letter_code
_entity_poly.pdbx_strand_id
1 'polypeptide(L)'
;MVDINLDKTFFTCASQNLNGLASAAQRVALSPQGCLLVLSRLRRRLEAAGLPIADALLLFTNPGEKEITAEQWLDTASALPLGISRAEMQQLFSRVDPEGVGRLAVTAFEAAVARASAS
;
A
#
# COMPACT_ATOMS: atom_id res chain seq x y z
N MET A 1 42.91 -19.23 23.84
CA MET A 1 42.18 -18.16 24.55
C MET A 1 41.66 -17.22 23.47
N VAL A 2 40.36 -17.32 23.16
CA VAL A 2 39.74 -16.57 22.05
C VAL A 2 38.97 -15.41 22.68
N ASP A 3 39.50 -14.21 22.50
CA ASP A 3 38.85 -12.95 22.88
C ASP A 3 37.73 -12.63 21.87
N ILE A 4 36.48 -12.73 22.34
CA ILE A 4 35.29 -12.33 21.58
C ILE A 4 35.05 -10.85 21.89
N ASN A 5 35.34 -9.99 20.91
CA ASN A 5 35.06 -8.57 20.96
C ASN A 5 33.54 -8.33 20.79
N LEU A 6 32.90 -7.78 21.83
CA LEU A 6 31.45 -7.62 22.00
C LEU A 6 30.88 -6.29 21.44
N ASP A 7 31.63 -5.53 20.64
CA ASP A 7 31.18 -4.22 20.11
C ASP A 7 30.31 -4.26 18.84
N LYS A 8 29.51 -5.32 18.64
CA LYS A 8 28.44 -5.34 17.61
C LYS A 8 27.15 -5.91 18.16
N THR A 9 26.63 -5.26 19.20
CA THR A 9 25.26 -5.49 19.68
C THR A 9 24.44 -4.23 19.43
N PHE A 10 23.90 -4.07 18.22
CA PHE A 10 22.88 -3.05 17.96
C PHE A 10 21.49 -3.70 18.04
N PHE A 11 21.02 -3.88 19.27
CA PHE A 11 19.59 -3.91 19.55
C PHE A 11 19.31 -3.17 20.86
N THR A 12 18.38 -2.21 20.77
CA THR A 12 17.57 -1.62 21.85
C THR A 12 18.10 -0.37 22.54
N CYS A 13 17.47 0.77 22.26
CA CYS A 13 17.15 1.77 23.29
C CYS A 13 15.67 2.16 23.15
N ALA A 14 14.86 1.60 24.04
CA ALA A 14 13.61 2.21 24.45
C ALA A 14 13.92 3.35 25.43
N SER A 15 13.18 4.46 25.27
CA SER A 15 12.82 5.47 26.29
C SER A 15 13.92 6.31 26.96
N GLN A 16 13.93 7.61 26.63
CA GLN A 16 13.66 8.73 27.58
C GLN A 16 13.84 10.11 26.91
N ASN A 17 12.75 10.70 26.42
CA ASN A 17 12.22 12.01 26.90
C ASN A 17 10.94 12.36 26.14
N LEU A 18 9.81 12.38 26.85
CA LEU A 18 8.52 12.85 26.35
C LEU A 18 8.45 14.37 26.58
N ASN A 19 8.71 15.15 25.54
CA ASN A 19 8.12 16.48 25.37
C ASN A 19 8.20 16.90 23.90
N GLY A 20 7.04 16.87 23.23
CA GLY A 20 6.84 17.44 21.89
C GLY A 20 6.85 16.42 20.75
N LEU A 21 5.72 15.76 20.54
CA LEU A 21 5.42 14.81 19.46
C LEU A 21 5.66 15.43 18.06
N ALA A 22 6.86 15.27 17.51
CA ALA A 22 7.11 15.51 16.08
C ALA A 22 8.32 14.70 15.59
N SER A 23 8.40 13.43 15.97
CA SER A 23 9.40 12.52 15.38
C SER A 23 8.76 11.16 15.14
N ALA A 24 7.91 11.09 14.13
CA ALA A 24 7.40 9.84 13.59
C ALA A 24 7.37 9.98 12.07
N ALA A 25 8.51 9.68 11.45
CA ALA A 25 8.69 9.48 10.01
C ALA A 25 8.01 10.54 9.14
N GLN A 26 8.82 11.42 8.55
CA GLN A 26 8.41 12.21 7.38
C GLN A 26 8.02 11.23 6.27
N ARG A 27 6.78 10.75 6.27
CA ARG A 27 6.26 9.85 5.24
C ARG A 27 6.12 10.70 4.01
N VAL A 28 7.10 10.61 3.12
CA VAL A 28 7.05 11.24 1.81
C VAL A 28 5.75 10.77 1.15
N ALA A 29 4.85 11.72 0.89
CA ALA A 29 3.65 11.45 0.12
C ALA A 29 4.06 11.13 -1.32
N LEU A 30 3.48 10.09 -1.90
CA LEU A 30 3.68 9.74 -3.30
C LEU A 30 3.27 10.94 -4.15
N SER A 31 4.17 11.34 -5.05
CA SER A 31 3.83 12.30 -6.09
C SER A 31 2.75 11.71 -7.00
N PRO A 32 2.03 12.54 -7.79
CA PRO A 32 1.08 12.05 -8.77
C PRO A 32 1.69 10.98 -9.69
N GLN A 33 2.91 11.20 -10.18
CA GLN A 33 3.65 10.25 -11.01
C GLN A 33 4.00 8.97 -10.23
N GLY A 34 4.39 9.11 -8.96
CA GLY A 34 4.61 7.97 -8.07
C GLY A 34 3.37 7.09 -7.94
N CYS A 35 2.18 7.68 -7.76
CA CYS A 35 0.93 6.93 -7.72
C CYS A 35 0.67 6.15 -9.03
N LEU A 36 0.91 6.77 -10.20
CA LEU A 36 0.76 6.07 -11.48
C LEU A 36 1.72 4.88 -11.60
N LEU A 37 2.97 5.03 -11.18
CA LEU A 37 3.95 3.94 -11.19
C LEU A 37 3.53 2.76 -10.29
N VAL A 38 3.00 3.05 -9.11
CA VAL A 38 2.53 2.01 -8.18
C VAL A 38 1.27 1.32 -8.73
N LEU A 39 0.32 2.06 -9.30
CA LEU A 39 -0.88 1.48 -9.95
C LEU A 39 -0.51 0.61 -11.16
N SER A 40 0.45 1.04 -11.98
CA SER A 40 0.95 0.26 -13.11
C SER A 40 1.68 -1.01 -12.65
N ARG A 41 2.40 -0.95 -11.53
CA ARG A 41 3.01 -2.14 -10.91
C ARG A 41 1.94 -3.10 -10.38
N LEU A 42 0.93 -2.58 -9.68
CA LEU A 42 -0.20 -3.36 -9.18
C LEU A 42 -0.86 -4.13 -10.32
N ARG A 43 -1.24 -3.42 -11.40
CA ARG A 43 -1.85 -4.01 -12.59
C ARG A 43 -1.02 -5.16 -13.15
N ARG A 44 0.25 -4.90 -13.44
CA ARG A 44 1.16 -5.91 -14.02
C ARG A 44 1.28 -7.16 -13.14
N ARG A 45 1.26 -6.99 -11.81
CA ARG A 45 1.37 -8.12 -10.86
C ARG A 45 0.10 -8.95 -10.80
N LEU A 46 -1.06 -8.29 -10.81
CA LEU A 46 -2.35 -8.96 -10.85
C LEU A 46 -2.59 -9.67 -12.19
N GLU A 47 -2.25 -9.03 -13.31
CA GLU A 47 -2.32 -9.63 -14.65
C GLU A 47 -1.35 -10.82 -14.81
N ALA A 48 -0.15 -10.75 -14.21
CA ALA A 48 0.79 -11.87 -14.22
C ALA A 48 0.27 -13.11 -13.47
N ALA A 49 -0.73 -12.96 -12.60
CA ALA A 49 -1.43 -14.08 -11.97
C ALA A 49 -2.51 -14.71 -12.88
N GLY A 50 -2.66 -14.21 -14.12
CA GLY A 50 -3.58 -14.74 -15.12
C GLY A 50 -5.02 -14.22 -15.00
N LEU A 51 -5.26 -13.20 -14.17
CA LEU A 51 -6.58 -12.60 -13.98
C LEU A 51 -6.65 -11.22 -14.62
N PRO A 52 -7.74 -10.89 -15.35
CA PRO A 52 -8.06 -9.51 -15.70
C PRO A 52 -8.12 -8.63 -14.45
N ILE A 53 -7.72 -7.37 -14.58
CA ILE A 53 -7.67 -6.45 -13.44
C ILE A 53 -9.01 -6.30 -12.72
N ALA A 54 -10.12 -6.31 -13.46
CA ALA A 54 -11.47 -6.24 -12.91
C ALA A 54 -11.76 -7.41 -11.96
N ASP A 55 -11.49 -8.63 -12.41
CA ASP A 55 -11.68 -9.85 -11.63
C ASP A 55 -10.72 -9.91 -10.45
N ALA A 56 -9.48 -9.45 -10.65
CA ALA A 56 -8.49 -9.40 -9.58
C ALA A 56 -8.89 -8.43 -8.46
N LEU A 57 -9.50 -7.28 -8.78
CA LEU A 57 -9.99 -6.32 -7.80
C LEU A 57 -11.22 -6.85 -7.04
N LEU A 58 -12.06 -7.68 -7.67
CA LEU A 58 -13.16 -8.36 -6.98
C LEU A 58 -12.68 -9.35 -5.92
N LEU A 59 -11.44 -9.86 -6.01
CA LEU A 59 -10.86 -10.69 -4.94
C LEU A 59 -10.59 -9.92 -3.64
N PHE A 60 -10.63 -8.59 -3.69
CA PHE A 60 -10.40 -7.73 -2.52
C PHE A 60 -11.72 -7.50 -1.78
N THR A 61 -12.87 -7.81 -2.38
CA THR A 61 -14.20 -7.62 -1.78
C THR A 61 -14.74 -8.90 -1.17
N ASN A 62 -15.77 -8.81 -0.33
CA ASN A 62 -16.51 -10.00 0.06
C ASN A 62 -17.41 -10.48 -1.09
N PRO A 63 -17.81 -11.78 -1.11
CA PRO A 63 -18.71 -12.29 -2.14
C PRO A 63 -19.99 -11.47 -2.29
N GLY A 64 -20.24 -10.94 -3.49
CA GLY A 64 -21.41 -10.11 -3.80
C GLY A 64 -21.22 -8.61 -3.61
N GLU A 65 -20.11 -8.17 -3.00
CA GLU A 65 -19.77 -6.76 -2.86
C GLU A 65 -19.08 -6.21 -4.11
N LYS A 66 -19.37 -4.95 -4.43
CA LYS A 66 -18.77 -4.21 -5.54
C LYS A 66 -17.97 -2.98 -5.09
N GLU A 67 -17.78 -2.85 -3.78
CA GLU A 67 -17.01 -1.77 -3.16
C GLU A 67 -15.87 -2.39 -2.35
N ILE A 68 -14.70 -1.77 -2.42
CA ILE A 68 -13.53 -2.14 -1.65
C ILE A 68 -13.38 -1.10 -0.54
N THR A 69 -13.37 -1.56 0.70
CA THR A 69 -13.05 -0.73 1.88
C THR A 69 -11.56 -0.48 2.01
N ALA A 70 -11.17 0.57 2.74
CA ALA A 70 -9.77 0.85 3.02
C ALA A 70 -9.07 -0.32 3.74
N GLU A 71 -9.78 -1.03 4.63
CA GLU A 71 -9.27 -2.20 5.35
C GLU A 71 -8.98 -3.36 4.39
N GLN A 72 -9.99 -3.79 3.61
CA GLN A 72 -9.85 -4.82 2.58
C GLN A 72 -8.69 -4.55 1.62
N TRP A 73 -8.55 -3.29 1.19
CA TRP A 73 -7.46 -2.86 0.31
C TRP A 73 -6.07 -3.06 0.94
N LEU A 74 -5.91 -2.63 2.20
CA LEU A 74 -4.63 -2.67 2.90
C LEU A 74 -4.26 -4.07 3.40
N ASP A 75 -5.26 -4.90 3.69
CA ASP A 75 -5.05 -6.28 4.10
C ASP A 75 -4.63 -7.12 2.90
N THR A 76 -5.25 -6.89 1.74
CA THR A 76 -4.83 -7.53 0.49
C THR A 76 -3.38 -7.16 0.11
N ALA A 77 -2.97 -5.91 0.35
CA ALA A 77 -1.59 -5.49 0.16
C ALA A 77 -0.58 -6.26 1.01
N SER A 78 -1.04 -6.75 2.18
CA SER A 78 -0.21 -7.49 3.13
C SER A 78 -0.25 -8.99 2.87
N ALA A 79 -1.34 -9.50 2.29
CA ALA A 79 -1.55 -10.91 1.96
C ALA A 79 -0.95 -11.33 0.61
N LEU A 80 -0.93 -10.43 -0.38
CA LEU A 80 -0.46 -10.74 -1.73
C LEU A 80 0.99 -10.27 -1.95
N PRO A 81 1.84 -11.04 -2.65
CA PRO A 81 3.22 -10.67 -2.96
C PRO A 81 3.30 -9.65 -4.10
N LEU A 82 2.66 -8.50 -3.94
CA LEU A 82 2.56 -7.44 -4.96
C LEU A 82 3.84 -6.61 -5.08
N GLY A 83 4.70 -6.64 -4.04
CA GLY A 83 5.89 -5.78 -3.97
C GLY A 83 5.51 -4.30 -3.88
N ILE A 84 4.40 -4.03 -3.17
CA ILE A 84 3.88 -2.70 -2.86
C ILE A 84 3.70 -2.66 -1.35
N SER A 85 4.25 -1.63 -0.72
CA SER A 85 4.16 -1.47 0.72
C SER A 85 2.75 -1.05 1.15
N ARG A 86 2.39 -1.35 2.40
CA ARG A 86 1.14 -0.89 3.01
C ARG A 86 1.01 0.64 2.97
N ALA A 87 2.11 1.37 3.11
CA ALA A 87 2.13 2.84 3.05
C ALA A 87 1.78 3.36 1.64
N GLU A 88 2.36 2.77 0.59
CA GLU A 88 2.02 3.11 -0.80
C GLU A 88 0.55 2.81 -1.09
N MET A 89 0.04 1.65 -0.64
CA MET A 89 -1.36 1.27 -0.82
C MET A 89 -2.31 2.22 -0.08
N GLN A 90 -1.95 2.68 1.11
CA GLN A 90 -2.74 3.69 1.83
C GLN A 90 -2.82 4.99 1.05
N GLN A 91 -1.69 5.48 0.53
CA GLN A 91 -1.66 6.70 -0.26
C GLN A 91 -2.40 6.57 -1.59
N LEU A 92 -2.36 5.39 -2.23
CA LEU A 92 -3.17 5.10 -3.41
C LEU A 92 -4.68 5.15 -3.09
N PHE A 93 -5.11 4.53 -1.99
CA PHE A 93 -6.52 4.55 -1.60
C PHE A 93 -7.01 5.98 -1.40
N SER A 94 -6.29 6.78 -0.59
CA SER A 94 -6.62 8.19 -0.37
C SER A 94 -6.60 9.03 -1.64
N ARG A 95 -5.84 8.62 -2.67
CA ARG A 95 -5.82 9.33 -3.96
C ARG A 95 -7.07 9.07 -4.80
N VAL A 96 -7.66 7.90 -4.67
CA VAL A 96 -8.91 7.50 -5.35
C VAL A 96 -10.14 7.92 -4.53
N ASP A 97 -10.00 8.03 -3.21
CA ASP A 97 -11.01 8.50 -2.24
C ASP A 97 -10.64 9.89 -1.67
N PRO A 98 -10.70 10.97 -2.46
CA PRO A 98 -10.34 12.31 -1.98
C PRO A 98 -11.30 12.83 -0.90
N GLU A 99 -12.54 12.35 -0.90
CA GLU A 99 -13.57 12.73 0.07
C GLU A 99 -13.48 11.93 1.39
N GLY A 100 -12.62 10.89 1.45
CA GLY A 100 -12.42 10.09 2.65
C GLY A 100 -13.64 9.28 3.07
N VAL A 101 -14.43 8.80 2.11
CA VAL A 101 -15.61 7.96 2.33
C VAL A 101 -15.25 6.62 2.97
N GLY A 102 -14.02 6.13 2.76
CA GLY A 102 -13.47 4.89 3.31
C GLY A 102 -13.86 3.62 2.55
N ARG A 103 -14.64 3.75 1.47
CA ARG A 103 -15.00 2.66 0.55
C ARG A 103 -15.17 3.21 -0.86
N LEU A 104 -14.75 2.44 -1.85
CA LEU A 104 -14.73 2.84 -3.25
C LEU A 104 -15.25 1.71 -4.12
N ALA A 105 -16.07 2.03 -5.12
CA ALA A 105 -16.48 1.05 -6.12
C ALA A 105 -15.26 0.44 -6.84
N VAL A 106 -15.33 -0.85 -7.15
CA VAL A 106 -14.29 -1.56 -7.93
C VAL A 106 -13.97 -0.81 -9.23
N THR A 107 -14.99 -0.27 -9.89
CA THR A 107 -14.85 0.52 -11.13
C THR A 107 -14.02 1.79 -10.96
N ALA A 108 -13.98 2.39 -9.76
CA ALA A 108 -13.15 3.56 -9.48
C ALA A 108 -11.65 3.19 -9.50
N PHE A 109 -11.31 2.01 -8.97
CA PHE A 109 -9.95 1.48 -9.02
C PHE A 109 -9.56 1.05 -10.44
N GLU A 110 -10.46 0.37 -11.16
CA GLU A 110 -10.25 0.04 -12.57
C GLU A 110 -9.93 1.29 -13.40
N ALA A 111 -10.71 2.36 -13.23
CA ALA A 111 -10.47 3.61 -13.92
C ALA A 111 -9.13 4.26 -13.51
N ALA A 112 -8.74 4.17 -12.23
CA ALA A 112 -7.44 4.66 -11.77
C ALA A 112 -6.28 3.89 -12.40
N VAL A 113 -6.40 2.57 -12.47
CA VAL A 113 -5.41 1.69 -13.10
C VAL A 113 -5.33 1.93 -14.61
N ALA A 114 -6.48 2.06 -15.29
CA ALA A 114 -6.55 2.33 -16.72
C ALA A 114 -5.83 3.65 -17.08
N ARG A 115 -6.08 4.72 -16.31
CA ARG A 115 -5.38 6.01 -16.48
C ARG A 115 -3.88 5.87 -16.29
N ALA A 116 -3.43 5.08 -15.32
CA ALA A 116 -2.01 4.84 -15.07
C ALA A 116 -1.32 4.06 -16.20
N SER A 117 -2.06 3.20 -16.91
CA SER A 117 -1.52 2.44 -18.04
C SER A 117 -1.48 3.20 -19.36
N ALA A 118 -2.21 4.32 -19.47
CA ALA A 118 -2.27 5.16 -20.67
C ALA A 118 -1.28 6.34 -20.63
N SER A 119 -0.56 6.50 -19.52
CA SER A 119 0.45 7.55 -19.28
C SER A 119 1.86 7.01 -19.50
#